data_AF-A0A8D9BRQ8-F1
#
_entry.id   AF-A0A8D9BRQ8-F1
#
_cell.length_a   1.000
_cell.length_b   1.000
_cell.length_c   1.000
_cell.angle_alpha   90.00
_cell.angle_beta   90.00
_cell.angle_gamma   90.00
#
_symmetry.space_group_name_H-M   'P 1'
#
loop_
_entity.id
_entity.type
_entity.pdbx_description
1 polymer ?
#
loop_
_entity_poly.entity_id
_entity_poly.type
_entity_poly.pdbx_seq_one_letter_code
_entity_poly.pdbx_strand_id
1 'polypeptide(L)'
;VFLFCDSQITDESMVEDLSNLLNSGEVPNIFASDEKGEICEKMGVIDRQKDKSMQTDGTPISLFKLFVDTVKEQLHICLAFSLIGDGFRNRIRKFPAIVNCCTIDWFQPWPPDALLAVATRFLNEVDLSDTERDVSIDMCQTFHVSTQNLSEEFLVKTS
;
A
#
# COMPACT_ATOMS: atom_id res chain seq x y z
N VAL A 1 -9.44 -2.84 -1.58
CA VAL A 1 -8.03 -2.43 -1.43
C VAL A 1 -7.26 -3.58 -0.82
N PHE A 2 -6.14 -3.98 -1.42
CA PHE A 2 -5.22 -5.00 -0.95
C PHE A 2 -3.97 -4.32 -0.37
N LEU A 3 -3.77 -4.41 0.94
CA LEU A 3 -2.61 -3.83 1.63
C LEU A 3 -1.53 -4.90 1.81
N PHE A 4 -0.31 -4.58 1.39
CA PHE A 4 0.84 -5.47 1.51
C PHE A 4 2.02 -4.74 2.15
N CYS A 5 2.43 -5.20 3.32
CA CYS A 5 3.48 -4.59 4.13
C CYS A 5 4.81 -5.33 3.98
N ASP A 6 5.91 -4.60 4.15
CA ASP A 6 7.28 -5.15 4.25
C ASP A 6 7.36 -6.40 5.14
N SER A 7 6.77 -6.34 6.34
CA SER A 7 6.83 -7.41 7.34
C SER A 7 6.15 -8.72 6.91
N GLN A 8 5.36 -8.70 5.84
CA GLN A 8 4.69 -9.88 5.29
C GLN A 8 5.52 -10.57 4.21
N ILE A 9 6.63 -9.96 3.78
CA ILE A 9 7.50 -10.50 2.75
C ILE A 9 8.35 -11.63 3.35
N THR A 10 7.96 -12.87 3.09
CA THR A 10 8.78 -14.03 3.43
C THR A 10 9.64 -14.51 2.26
N ASP A 11 9.19 -14.25 1.03
CA ASP A 11 9.88 -14.62 -0.21
C ASP A 11 9.83 -13.45 -1.21
N GLU A 12 10.92 -13.26 -1.95
CA GLU A 12 11.05 -12.28 -3.02
C GLU A 12 10.05 -12.52 -4.16
N SER A 13 9.65 -13.78 -4.39
CA SER A 13 8.65 -14.15 -5.39
C SER A 13 7.31 -13.41 -5.20
N MET A 14 6.94 -13.09 -3.96
CA MET A 14 5.73 -12.32 -3.66
C MET A 14 5.76 -10.92 -4.27
N VAL A 15 6.93 -10.28 -4.32
CA VAL A 15 7.08 -8.94 -4.90
C VAL A 15 7.12 -9.01 -6.43
N GLU A 16 7.60 -10.12 -6.99
CA GLU A 16 7.49 -10.42 -8.42
C GLU A 16 6.03 -10.57 -8.84
N ASP A 17 5.23 -11.32 -8.09
CA ASP A 17 3.79 -11.49 -8.34
C ASP A 17 3.03 -10.16 -8.28
N LEU A 18 3.35 -9.32 -7.30
CA LEU A 18 2.82 -7.95 -7.22
C LEU A 18 3.22 -7.11 -8.42
N SER A 19 4.48 -7.20 -8.85
CA SER A 19 4.96 -6.50 -10.05
C SER A 19 4.22 -6.98 -11.31
N ASN A 20 3.92 -8.27 -11.41
CA ASN A 20 3.10 -8.81 -12.50
C ASN A 20 1.68 -8.24 -12.46
N LEU A 21 1.02 -8.25 -11.30
CA LEU A 21 -0.31 -7.63 -11.13
C LEU A 21 -0.33 -6.15 -11.52
N LEU A 22 0.70 -5.39 -11.13
CA LEU A 22 0.80 -3.97 -11.47
C LEU A 22 1.00 -3.72 -12.98
N ASN A 23 1.73 -4.59 -13.69
CA ASN A 23 1.99 -4.43 -15.12
C ASN A 23 0.86 -4.98 -16.00
N SER A 24 0.44 -6.22 -15.77
CA SER A 24 -0.44 -6.98 -16.65
C SER A 24 -1.85 -7.16 -16.09
N GLY A 25 -2.07 -6.92 -14.80
CA GLY A 25 -3.33 -7.22 -14.10
C GLY A 25 -3.50 -8.71 -13.78
N GLU A 26 -2.48 -9.54 -14.01
CA GLU A 26 -2.50 -10.96 -13.69
C GLU A 26 -1.13 -11.49 -13.26
N VAL A 27 -1.13 -12.58 -12.49
CA VAL A 27 0.08 -13.33 -12.20
C VAL A 27 0.17 -14.52 -13.17
N PRO A 28 1.30 -14.70 -13.89
CA PRO A 28 1.47 -15.85 -14.77
C PRO A 28 1.28 -17.17 -14.05
N ASN A 29 0.56 -18.11 -14.67
CA ASN A 29 0.33 -19.47 -14.16
C ASN A 29 -0.35 -19.54 -12.77
N ILE A 30 -1.02 -18.47 -12.33
CA ILE A 30 -1.77 -18.49 -11.06
C ILE A 30 -3.03 -19.38 -11.12
N PHE A 31 -3.61 -19.52 -12.32
CA PHE A 31 -4.80 -20.34 -12.55
C PHE A 31 -4.44 -21.57 -13.40
N ALA A 32 -4.91 -22.74 -12.96
CA ALA A 32 -4.90 -23.95 -13.75
C ALA A 32 -5.89 -23.86 -14.93
N SER A 33 -5.75 -24.76 -15.92
CA SER A 33 -6.55 -24.72 -17.16
C SER A 33 -8.05 -24.87 -16.91
N ASP A 34 -8.44 -25.68 -15.93
CA ASP A 34 -9.81 -25.89 -15.48
C ASP A 34 -10.36 -24.63 -14.80
N GLU A 35 -9.58 -23.98 -13.92
CA GLU A 35 -9.97 -22.72 -13.27
C GLU A 35 -10.14 -21.58 -14.30
N LYS A 36 -9.28 -21.50 -15.31
CA LYS A 36 -9.44 -20.54 -16.42
C LYS A 36 -10.72 -20.79 -17.21
N GLY A 37 -11.08 -22.05 -17.40
CA GLY A 37 -12.36 -22.45 -18.01
C GLY A 37 -13.55 -21.93 -17.20
N GLU A 38 -13.54 -22.18 -15.89
CA GLU A 38 -14.60 -21.72 -14.98
C GLU A 38 -14.72 -20.18 -14.95
N ILE A 39 -13.58 -19.47 -14.96
CA ILE A 39 -13.55 -18.00 -15.06
C ILE A 39 -14.22 -17.56 -16.37
N CYS A 40 -13.85 -18.15 -17.51
CA CYS A 40 -14.44 -17.78 -18.79
C CYS A 40 -15.96 -18.03 -18.83
N GLU A 41 -16.45 -19.13 -18.25
CA GLU A 41 -17.88 -19.41 -18.16
C GLU A 41 -18.62 -18.34 -17.34
N LYS A 42 -18.10 -17.98 -16.16
CA LYS A 42 -18.66 -16.92 -15.32
C LYS A 42 -18.61 -15.56 -16.00
N MET A 43 -17.49 -15.23 -16.65
CA MET A 43 -17.35 -13.99 -17.41
C MET A 43 -18.29 -13.93 -18.60
N GLY A 44 -18.57 -15.04 -19.26
CA GLY A 44 -19.55 -15.11 -20.35
C GLY A 44 -20.97 -14.77 -19.90
N VAL A 45 -21.33 -15.11 -18.66
CA VAL A 45 -22.63 -14.69 -18.08
C VAL A 45 -22.65 -13.18 -17.87
N ILE A 46 -21.57 -12.60 -17.33
CA ILE A 46 -21.44 -11.16 -17.07
C ILE A 46 -21.43 -10.39 -18.40
N ASP A 47 -20.70 -10.87 -19.39
CA ASP A 47 -20.58 -10.24 -20.70
C ASP A 47 -21.95 -10.13 -21.40
N ARG A 48 -22.78 -11.18 -21.33
CA ARG A 48 -24.15 -11.18 -21.88
C ARG A 48 -25.09 -10.19 -21.18
N GLN A 49 -24.78 -9.75 -19.97
CA GLN A 49 -25.56 -8.73 -19.25
C GLN A 49 -25.20 -7.31 -19.68
N LYS A 50 -24.06 -7.11 -20.37
CA LYS A 50 -23.67 -5.82 -20.92
C LYS A 50 -24.51 -5.48 -22.16
N ASP A 51 -24.57 -4.18 -22.48
CA ASP A 51 -25.15 -3.70 -23.73
C ASP A 51 -24.52 -4.40 -24.94
N LYS A 52 -25.33 -4.70 -25.96
CA LYS A 52 -24.89 -5.45 -27.16
C LYS A 52 -23.66 -4.84 -27.86
N SER A 53 -23.46 -3.53 -27.77
CA SER A 53 -22.28 -2.85 -28.34
C SER A 53 -21.00 -3.03 -27.52
N MET A 54 -21.11 -3.46 -26.27
CA MET A 54 -20.02 -3.65 -25.30
C MET A 54 -19.70 -5.12 -25.04
N GLN A 55 -20.47 -6.04 -25.63
CA GLN A 55 -20.24 -7.48 -25.53
C GLN A 55 -18.98 -7.87 -26.30
N THR A 56 -18.25 -8.85 -25.78
CA THR A 56 -17.10 -9.44 -26.46
C THR A 56 -17.54 -10.38 -27.59
N ASP A 57 -16.57 -10.90 -28.37
CA ASP A 57 -16.83 -11.95 -29.37
C ASP A 57 -17.16 -13.32 -28.75
N GLY A 58 -17.21 -13.43 -27.41
CA GLY A 58 -17.52 -14.64 -26.68
C GLY A 58 -16.42 -15.70 -26.71
N THR A 59 -15.25 -15.41 -27.29
CA THR A 59 -14.12 -16.34 -27.27
C THR A 59 -13.51 -16.41 -25.87
N PRO A 60 -12.94 -17.57 -25.45
CA PRO A 60 -12.28 -17.68 -24.15
C PRO A 60 -11.18 -16.62 -23.94
N ILE A 61 -10.49 -16.23 -25.01
CA ILE A 61 -9.45 -15.20 -24.98
C ILE A 61 -10.05 -13.83 -24.62
N SER A 62 -11.14 -13.43 -25.28
CA SER A 62 -11.79 -12.15 -25.01
C SER A 62 -12.47 -12.11 -23.65
N LEU A 63 -13.07 -13.22 -23.21
CA LEU A 63 -13.68 -13.32 -21.88
C LEU A 63 -12.65 -13.28 -20.76
N PHE A 64 -11.50 -13.94 -20.95
CA PHE A 64 -10.40 -13.88 -20.00
C PHE A 64 -9.75 -12.49 -19.99
N LYS A 65 -9.61 -11.85 -21.17
CA LYS A 65 -9.18 -10.45 -21.24
C LYS A 65 -10.14 -9.53 -20.47
N LEU A 66 -11.46 -9.74 -20.61
CA LEU A 66 -12.46 -8.98 -19.87
C LEU A 66 -12.31 -9.18 -18.36
N PHE A 67 -11.96 -10.38 -17.90
CA PHE A 67 -11.64 -10.63 -16.49
C PHE A 67 -10.44 -9.81 -16.03
N VAL A 68 -9.32 -9.87 -16.77
CA VAL A 68 -8.09 -9.12 -16.43
C VAL A 68 -8.35 -7.61 -16.41
N ASP A 69 -9.10 -7.09 -17.38
CA ASP A 69 -9.47 -5.68 -17.43
C ASP A 69 -10.35 -5.30 -16.22
N THR A 70 -11.26 -6.18 -15.79
CA THR A 70 -12.06 -6.00 -14.56
C THR A 70 -11.17 -6.01 -13.30
N VAL A 71 -10.17 -6.89 -13.24
CA VAL A 71 -9.21 -6.93 -12.12
C VAL A 71 -8.45 -5.60 -12.02
N LYS A 72 -7.98 -5.05 -13.14
CA LYS A 72 -7.29 -3.74 -13.16
C LYS A 72 -8.16 -2.61 -12.65
N GLU A 73 -9.46 -2.64 -12.94
CA GLU A 73 -10.41 -1.60 -12.51
C GLU A 73 -10.80 -1.72 -11.03
N GLN A 74 -10.84 -2.94 -10.48
CA GLN A 74 -11.42 -3.20 -9.15
C GLN A 74 -10.38 -3.53 -8.07
N LEU A 75 -9.16 -3.93 -8.45
CA LEU A 75 -8.10 -4.30 -7.51
C LEU A 75 -7.14 -3.13 -7.25
N HIS A 76 -7.40 -2.40 -6.17
CA HIS A 76 -6.48 -1.37 -5.68
C HIS A 76 -5.42 -1.98 -4.76
N ILE A 77 -4.15 -1.93 -5.16
CA ILE A 77 -3.01 -2.44 -4.38
C ILE A 77 -2.33 -1.26 -3.65
N CYS A 78 -2.08 -1.43 -2.36
CA CYS A 78 -1.34 -0.48 -1.53
C CYS A 78 -0.11 -1.19 -0.94
N LEU A 79 1.07 -0.66 -1.22
CA LEU A 79 2.35 -1.21 -0.76
C LEU A 79 2.92 -0.33 0.35
N ALA A 80 3.13 -0.91 1.53
CA ALA A 80 3.70 -0.22 2.68
C ALA A 80 5.12 -0.74 2.96
N PHE A 81 6.11 -0.09 2.35
CA PHE A 81 7.52 -0.47 2.47
C PHE A 81 8.31 0.48 3.36
N SER A 82 9.22 -0.09 4.16
CA SER A 82 10.17 0.69 4.94
C SER A 82 11.31 1.17 4.05
N LEU A 83 11.71 2.43 4.23
CA LEU A 83 12.88 3.01 3.56
C LEU A 83 14.18 2.72 4.28
N ILE A 84 14.10 2.06 5.45
CA ILE A 84 15.24 1.76 6.29
C ILE A 84 16.01 0.59 5.66
N GLY A 85 17.31 0.80 5.43
CA GLY A 85 18.19 -0.18 4.80
C GLY A 85 18.07 -0.26 3.28
N ASP A 86 18.75 -1.23 2.67
CA ASP A 86 18.84 -1.36 1.20
C ASP A 86 17.69 -2.16 0.57
N GLY A 87 16.80 -2.77 1.38
CA GLY A 87 15.74 -3.67 0.92
C GLY A 87 14.81 -3.01 -0.09
N PHE A 88 14.21 -1.87 0.27
CA PHE A 88 13.34 -1.10 -0.64
C PHE A 88 14.07 -0.67 -1.91
N ARG A 89 15.29 -0.14 -1.79
CA ARG A 89 16.12 0.31 -2.92
C ARG A 89 16.43 -0.84 -3.90
N ASN A 90 16.69 -2.04 -3.39
CA ASN A 90 16.93 -3.22 -4.21
C ASN A 90 15.65 -3.71 -4.88
N ARG A 91 14.51 -3.67 -4.19
CA ARG A 91 13.19 -4.05 -4.75
C ARG A 91 12.77 -3.15 -5.90
N ILE A 92 12.83 -1.82 -5.76
CA ILE A 92 12.43 -0.89 -6.84
C ILE A 92 13.31 -1.02 -8.09
N ARG A 93 14.58 -1.46 -7.93
CA ARG A 93 15.48 -1.73 -9.06
C ARG A 93 15.15 -3.03 -9.77
N LYS A 94 14.79 -4.07 -9.01
CA LYS A 94 14.37 -5.37 -9.56
C LYS A 94 12.99 -5.29 -10.21
N PHE A 95 12.08 -4.53 -9.60
CA PHE A 95 10.66 -4.48 -9.93
C PHE A 95 10.22 -3.03 -10.19
N PRO A 96 10.49 -2.49 -11.39
CA PRO A 96 10.24 -1.07 -11.69
C PRO A 96 8.74 -0.70 -11.70
N ALA A 97 7.85 -1.69 -11.82
CA ALA A 97 6.39 -1.47 -11.77
C ALA A 97 5.92 -0.84 -10.47
N ILE A 98 6.63 -1.09 -9.36
CA ILE A 98 6.34 -0.48 -8.05
C ILE A 98 6.41 1.05 -8.13
N VAL A 99 7.29 1.60 -8.98
CA VAL A 99 7.45 3.05 -9.15
C VAL A 99 6.64 3.55 -10.34
N ASN A 100 6.55 2.78 -11.43
CA ASN A 100 5.92 3.21 -12.67
C ASN A 100 4.38 3.12 -12.64
N CYS A 101 3.82 2.22 -11.83
CA CYS A 101 2.39 1.91 -11.81
C CYS A 101 1.71 2.31 -10.49
N CYS A 102 2.46 2.78 -9.49
CA CYS A 102 1.92 3.24 -8.22
C CYS A 102 2.17 4.73 -8.01
N THR A 103 1.32 5.36 -7.19
CA THR A 103 1.61 6.69 -6.63
C THR A 103 2.44 6.51 -5.37
N ILE A 104 3.54 7.26 -5.26
CA ILE A 104 4.41 7.22 -4.08
C ILE A 104 3.95 8.28 -3.09
N ASP A 105 3.68 7.85 -1.86
CA ASP A 105 3.39 8.71 -0.73
C ASP A 105 4.48 8.57 0.33
N TRP A 106 5.09 9.69 0.73
CA TRP A 106 6.23 9.71 1.64
C TRP A 106 5.77 10.12 3.04
N PHE A 107 5.95 9.21 3.99
CA PHE A 107 5.70 9.51 5.40
C PHE A 107 6.90 10.26 5.97
N GLN A 108 6.69 11.54 6.27
CA GLN A 108 7.66 12.40 6.94
C GLN A 108 7.48 12.33 8.46
N PRO A 109 8.52 12.66 9.24
CA PRO A 109 8.35 12.93 10.67
C PRO A 109 7.25 13.96 10.90
N TRP A 110 6.53 13.83 12.01
CA TRP A 110 5.43 14.73 12.32
C TRP A 110 5.93 16.16 12.55
N PRO A 111 5.36 17.15 11.84
CA PRO A 111 5.69 18.54 12.10
C PRO A 111 5.12 19.01 13.47
N PRO A 112 5.60 20.16 14.01
CA PRO A 112 5.18 20.65 15.33
C PRO A 112 3.67 20.84 15.48
N ASP A 113 2.99 21.29 14.42
CA ASP A 113 1.54 21.44 14.37
C ASP A 113 0.79 20.10 14.42
N ALA A 114 1.33 19.05 13.78
CA ALA A 114 0.78 17.70 13.91
C ALA A 114 0.96 17.16 15.33
N LEU A 115 2.13 17.36 15.95
CA LEU A 115 2.37 16.98 17.34
C LEU A 115 1.44 17.73 18.30
N LEU A 116 1.22 19.03 18.09
CA LEU A 116 0.26 19.85 18.83
C LEU A 116 -1.15 19.30 18.69
N ALA A 117 -1.61 19.05 17.45
CA ALA A 117 -2.95 18.55 17.19
C ALA A 117 -3.20 17.19 17.85
N VAL A 118 -2.21 16.29 17.80
CA VAL A 118 -2.34 14.96 18.41
C VAL A 118 -2.31 15.07 19.93
N ALA A 119 -1.36 15.80 20.52
CA ALA A 119 -1.31 16.01 21.96
C ALA A 119 -2.61 16.65 22.48
N THR A 120 -3.13 17.65 21.79
CA THR A 120 -4.40 18.31 22.12
C THR A 120 -5.55 17.32 22.08
N ARG A 121 -5.67 16.55 21.00
CA ARG A 121 -6.74 15.55 20.83
C ARG A 121 -6.70 14.47 21.92
N PHE A 122 -5.53 13.91 22.21
CA PHE A 122 -5.38 12.84 23.20
C PHE A 122 -5.58 13.35 24.63
N LEU A 123 -5.07 14.54 24.95
CA LEU A 123 -5.21 15.09 26.29
C LEU A 123 -6.63 15.58 26.55
N ASN A 124 -7.41 16.00 25.53
CA ASN A 124 -8.78 16.49 25.68
C ASN A 124 -9.72 15.55 26.47
N GLU A 125 -9.49 14.24 26.40
CA GLU A 125 -10.29 13.23 27.12
C GLU A 125 -9.85 13.02 28.57
N VAL A 126 -8.71 13.60 28.97
CA VAL A 126 -8.15 13.52 30.32
C VAL A 126 -8.68 14.68 31.18
N ASP A 127 -9.12 14.36 32.40
CA ASP A 127 -9.54 15.34 33.40
C ASP A 127 -8.31 16.10 33.95
N LEU A 128 -8.07 17.27 33.36
CA LEU A 128 -6.99 18.19 33.67
C LEU A 128 -7.57 19.61 33.67
N SER A 129 -7.07 20.46 34.56
CA SER A 129 -7.33 21.89 34.43
C SER A 129 -6.73 22.43 33.13
N ASP A 130 -7.26 23.55 32.63
CA ASP A 130 -6.78 24.15 31.38
C ASP A 130 -5.27 24.44 31.41
N THR A 131 -4.76 24.91 32.56
CA THR A 131 -3.32 25.18 32.73
C THR A 131 -2.47 23.90 32.70
N GLU A 132 -2.91 22.83 33.37
CA GLU A 132 -2.19 21.55 33.35
C GLU A 132 -2.20 20.92 31.96
N ARG A 133 -3.30 21.10 31.22
CA ARG A 133 -3.46 20.62 29.85
C ARG A 133 -2.49 21.31 28.90
N ASP A 134 -2.42 22.64 28.95
CA ASP A 134 -1.52 23.43 28.10
C ASP A 134 -0.04 23.07 28.34
N VAL A 135 0.36 22.96 29.61
CA VAL A 135 1.73 22.55 29.97
C VAL A 135 2.00 21.11 29.52
N SER A 136 1.04 20.20 29.66
CA SER A 136 1.20 18.81 29.24
C SER A 136 1.35 18.68 27.72
N ILE A 137 0.60 19.47 26.94
CA ILE A 137 0.72 19.52 25.48
C ILE A 137 2.12 19.99 25.07
N ASP A 138 2.64 21.05 25.69
CA ASP A 138 3.99 21.58 25.42
C ASP A 138 5.09 20.57 25.78
N MET A 139 4.96 19.90 26.93
CA MET A 139 5.87 18.84 27.34
C MET A 139 5.87 17.66 26.36
N CYS A 140 4.70 17.23 25.87
CA CYS A 140 4.61 16.14 24.90
C CYS A 140 5.40 16.46 23.61
N GLN A 141 5.29 17.68 23.11
CA GLN A 141 6.06 18.11 21.93
C GLN A 141 7.55 18.14 22.24
N THR A 142 7.93 18.74 23.37
CA THR A 142 9.33 18.88 23.79
C THR A 142 9.98 17.50 23.95
N PHE A 143 9.32 16.54 24.61
CA PHE A 143 9.83 15.19 24.77
C PHE A 143 9.95 14.44 23.45
N HIS A 144 8.99 14.59 22.53
CA HIS A 144 9.07 13.93 21.23
C HIS A 144 10.27 14.43 20.41
N VAL A 145 10.41 15.74 20.28
CA VAL A 145 11.49 16.37 19.50
C VAL A 145 12.86 16.14 20.14
N SER A 146 12.97 16.30 21.47
CA SER A 146 14.25 16.05 22.16
C SER A 146 14.68 14.59 22.06
N THR A 147 13.76 13.62 22.16
CA THR A 147 14.08 12.20 21.98
C THR A 147 14.55 11.89 20.55
N GLN A 148 13.94 12.51 19.53
CA GLN A 148 14.40 12.36 18.14
C GLN A 148 15.83 12.88 17.98
N ASN A 149 16.10 14.11 18.42
CA ASN A 149 17.43 14.73 18.32
C ASN A 149 18.50 13.90 19.06
N LEU A 150 18.19 13.42 20.27
CA LEU A 150 19.09 12.56 21.05
C LEU A 150 19.36 11.22 20.36
N SER A 151 18.36 10.66 19.67
CA SER A 151 18.52 9.41 18.92
C SER A 151 19.48 9.58 17.74
N GLU A 152 19.39 10.71 17.03
CA GLU A 152 20.32 11.05 15.95
C GLU A 152 21.75 11.27 16.48
N GLU A 153 21.90 12.01 17.59
CA GLU A 153 23.19 12.24 18.23
C GLU A 153 23.82 10.93 18.72
N PHE A 154 23.02 10.03 19.30
CA PHE A 154 23.47 8.73 19.75
C PHE A 154 23.95 7.85 18.58
N LEU A 155 23.20 7.85 17.46
CA LEU A 155 23.59 7.11 16.26
C LEU A 155 24.96 7.57 15.76
N VAL A 156 25.17 8.88 15.60
CA VAL A 156 26.43 9.46 15.11
C VAL A 156 27.61 9.14 16.04
N LYS A 157 27.39 9.10 17.35
CA LYS A 157 28.45 8.81 18.33
C LYS A 157 28.81 7.33 18.43
N THR A 158 27.92 6.43 18.00
CA THR A 158 28.07 4.98 18.20
C THR A 158 28.29 4.22 16.89
N SER A 159 28.06 4.86 15.74
CA SER A 159 28.43 4.38 14.39
C SER A 159 29.88 4.69 14.05
#